data_AF-A0A7J5A851-F1
#
_entry.id   AF-A0A7J5A851-F1
#
_cell.length_a   1.000
_cell.length_b   1.000
_cell.length_c   1.000
_cell.angle_alpha   90.00
_cell.angle_beta   90.00
_cell.angle_gamma   90.00
#
_symmetry.space_group_name_H-M   'P 1'
#
loop_
_entity.id
_entity.type
_entity.pdbx_description
1 polymer ?
#
loop_
_entity_poly.entity_id
_entity_poly.type
_entity_poly.pdbx_seq_one_letter_code
_entity_poly.pdbx_strand_id
1 'polypeptide(L)'
;MDTKLTLKLNQEIIERAKQYASEKKLSLSRLIENYLNSLTSGKTNDDIQISDFVKSMSSDSKLPADFDYKKERANYLEQKHK
;
A
#
# COMPACT_ATOMS: atom_id res chain seq x y z
N MET A 1 22.08 -5.62 -2.70
CA MET A 1 22.80 -6.92 -2.73
C MET A 1 21.84 -7.95 -2.18
N ASP A 2 21.60 -9.02 -2.92
CA ASP A 2 20.60 -10.02 -2.53
C ASP A 2 21.26 -11.13 -1.72
N THR A 3 20.65 -11.51 -0.61
CA THR A 3 21.16 -12.57 0.27
C THR A 3 20.06 -13.57 0.60
N LYS A 4 20.44 -14.84 0.79
CA LYS A 4 19.50 -15.91 1.10
C LYS A 4 19.24 -15.97 2.61
N LEU A 5 18.00 -15.76 3.02
CA LEU A 5 17.53 -15.98 4.38
C LEU A 5 16.91 -17.38 4.50
N THR A 6 17.39 -18.19 5.46
CA THR A 6 16.83 -19.52 5.74
C THR A 6 16.24 -19.52 7.15
N LEU A 7 14.94 -19.82 7.26
CA LEU A 7 14.20 -19.80 8.52
C LEU A 7 13.64 -21.19 8.83
N LYS A 8 13.64 -21.58 10.11
CA LYS A 8 12.94 -22.78 10.58
C LYS A 8 11.54 -22.38 11.04
N LEU A 9 10.53 -22.91 10.37
CA LEU A 9 9.11 -22.60 10.60
C LEU A 9 8.32 -23.90 10.66
N ASN A 10 7.13 -23.86 11.25
CA ASN A 10 6.20 -25.00 11.21
C ASN A 10 5.76 -25.25 9.75
N GLN A 11 5.79 -26.51 9.33
CA GLN A 11 5.38 -26.95 7.99
C GLN A 11 3.96 -26.51 7.63
N GLU A 12 3.00 -26.59 8.56
CA GLU A 12 1.62 -26.16 8.30
C GLU A 12 1.49 -24.66 8.05
N ILE A 13 2.40 -23.86 8.60
CA ILE A 13 2.45 -22.42 8.34
C ILE A 13 3.01 -22.16 6.94
N ILE A 14 4.05 -22.91 6.53
CA ILE A 14 4.65 -22.80 5.21
C ILE A 14 3.62 -23.10 4.11
N GLU A 15 2.84 -24.16 4.26
CA GLU A 15 1.85 -24.55 3.25
C GLU A 15 0.72 -23.53 3.13
N ARG A 16 0.18 -23.03 4.25
CA ARG A 16 -0.81 -21.94 4.23
C ARG A 16 -0.27 -20.66 3.60
N ALA A 17 0.99 -20.32 3.88
CA ALA A 17 1.62 -19.13 3.31
C ALA A 17 1.85 -19.27 1.79
N LYS A 18 2.25 -20.45 1.30
CA LYS A 18 2.38 -20.72 -0.14
C LYS A 18 1.04 -20.60 -0.85
N GLN A 19 -0.01 -21.18 -0.28
CA GLN A 19 -1.37 -21.12 -0.81
C GLN A 19 -1.83 -19.66 -0.94
N TYR A 20 -1.69 -18.88 0.13
CA TYR A 20 -2.02 -17.46 0.13
C TYR A 20 -1.24 -16.67 -0.94
N ALA A 21 0.06 -16.90 -1.04
CA ALA A 21 0.91 -16.23 -2.03
C ALA A 21 0.45 -16.57 -3.47
N SER A 22 0.13 -17.83 -3.75
CA SER A 22 -0.38 -18.29 -5.05
C SER A 22 -1.72 -17.66 -5.41
N GLU A 23 -2.66 -17.61 -4.46
CA GLU A 23 -3.97 -16.94 -4.65
C GLU A 23 -3.82 -15.45 -4.98
N LYS A 24 -2.79 -14.79 -4.41
CA LYS A 24 -2.46 -13.39 -4.68
C LYS A 24 -1.55 -13.21 -5.89
N LYS A 25 -1.20 -14.28 -6.62
CA LYS A 25 -0.26 -14.27 -7.75
C LYS A 25 1.11 -13.66 -7.40
N LEU A 26 1.58 -13.92 -6.17
CA LEU A 26 2.86 -13.46 -5.64
C LEU A 26 3.73 -14.65 -5.24
N SER A 27 5.06 -14.48 -5.28
CA SER A 27 5.96 -15.47 -4.69
C SER A 27 6.02 -15.32 -3.17
N LEU A 28 6.23 -16.43 -2.46
CA LEU A 28 6.38 -16.41 -1.01
C LEU A 28 7.58 -15.55 -0.56
N SER A 29 8.68 -15.57 -1.32
CA SER A 29 9.85 -14.73 -1.05
C SER A 29 9.51 -13.24 -1.13
N ARG A 30 8.80 -12.80 -2.17
CA ARG A 30 8.39 -11.40 -2.36
C ARG A 30 7.39 -10.97 -1.28
N LEU A 31 6.51 -11.87 -0.85
CA LEU A 31 5.58 -11.60 0.24
C LEU A 31 6.31 -11.34 1.57
N ILE A 32 7.29 -12.19 1.91
CA ILE A 32 8.06 -12.05 3.14
C ILE A 32 9.00 -10.84 3.08
N GLU A 33 9.65 -10.60 1.94
CA GLU A 33 10.49 -9.43 1.73
C GLU A 33 9.71 -8.13 1.92
N ASN A 34 8.53 -8.01 1.31
CA ASN A 34 7.67 -6.85 1.48
C ASN A 34 7.24 -6.64 2.94
N TYR A 35 6.91 -7.73 3.65
CA TYR A 35 6.50 -7.65 5.05
C TYR A 35 7.66 -7.23 5.96
N LEU A 36 8.83 -7.84 5.79
CA LEU A 36 10.04 -7.46 6.53
C LEU A 36 10.43 -6.02 6.23
N ASN A 37 10.33 -5.58 4.97
CA ASN A 37 10.55 -4.21 4.59
C ASN A 37 9.56 -3.28 5.31
N SER A 38 8.26 -3.60 5.32
CA SER A 38 7.25 -2.81 6.05
C SER A 38 7.53 -2.70 7.56
N LEU A 39 8.15 -3.70 8.18
CA LEU A 39 8.50 -3.67 9.61
C LEU A 39 9.81 -2.91 9.88
N THR A 40 10.75 -2.94 8.95
CA THR A 40 12.12 -2.44 9.13
C THR A 40 12.40 -1.10 8.44
N SER A 41 11.50 -0.63 7.58
CA SER A 41 11.63 0.64 6.84
C SER A 41 11.79 1.87 7.73
N GLY A 42 11.67 1.74 9.05
CA GLY A 42 11.99 2.79 10.00
C GLY A 42 10.93 3.89 10.00
N LYS A 43 10.57 4.31 11.21
CA LYS A 43 9.81 5.55 11.45
C LYS A 43 10.70 6.77 11.19
N THR A 44 11.29 6.89 10.00
CA THR A 44 12.11 8.06 9.65
C THR A 44 11.20 9.13 9.07
N ASN A 45 10.77 10.00 9.97
CA ASN A 45 10.18 11.32 9.76
C ASN A 45 8.83 11.38 9.03
N ASP A 46 7.79 11.76 9.77
CA ASP A 46 6.59 12.60 9.47
C ASP A 46 5.92 12.63 8.09
N ASP A 47 6.39 11.92 7.09
CA ASP A 47 5.73 11.74 5.81
C ASP A 47 5.15 10.33 5.79
N ILE A 48 3.81 10.28 5.78
CA ILE A 48 3.05 9.05 5.58
C ILE A 48 3.60 8.37 4.32
N GLN A 49 4.30 7.25 4.47
CA GLN A 49 4.76 6.46 3.33
C GLN A 49 3.54 5.86 2.64
N ILE A 50 3.03 6.57 1.65
CA ILE A 50 1.99 6.09 0.75
C ILE A 50 2.63 5.02 -0.16
N SER A 51 2.07 3.81 -0.15
CA SER A 51 2.49 2.72 -1.04
C SER A 51 2.55 3.20 -2.50
N ASP A 52 3.56 2.78 -3.26
CA ASP A 52 3.72 3.11 -4.69
C ASP A 52 2.45 2.82 -5.50
N PHE A 53 1.72 1.77 -5.12
CA PHE A 53 0.43 1.45 -5.72
C PHE A 53 -0.61 2.56 -5.47
N VAL A 54 -0.74 3.03 -4.23
CA VAL A 54 -1.67 4.11 -3.87
C VAL A 54 -1.23 5.44 -4.50
N LYS A 55 0.09 5.69 -4.60
CA LYS A 55 0.64 6.85 -5.31
C LYS A 55 0.36 6.79 -6.82
N SER A 56 0.34 5.61 -7.43
CA SER A 56 -0.08 5.45 -8.83
C SER A 56 -1.57 5.72 -9.06
N MET A 57 -2.40 5.63 -8.01
CA MET A 57 -3.83 5.96 -8.06
C MET A 57 -4.10 7.44 -7.83
N SER A 58 -3.15 8.19 -7.26
CA SER A 58 -3.31 9.64 -7.11
C SER A 58 -3.11 10.32 -8.45
N SER A 59 -4.11 11.12 -8.88
CA SER A 59 -3.95 12.01 -10.02
C SER A 59 -2.90 13.08 -9.73
N ASP A 60 -2.14 13.49 -10.76
CA ASP A 60 -1.16 14.62 -10.73
C ASP A 60 -1.78 16.00 -10.42
N SER A 61 -3.04 16.04 -9.99
CA SER A 61 -3.76 17.27 -9.67
C SER A 61 -3.22 17.88 -8.38
N LYS A 62 -2.37 18.90 -8.53
CA LYS A 62 -2.03 19.82 -7.44
C LYS A 62 -3.28 20.62 -7.09
N LEU A 63 -3.92 20.28 -5.97
CA LEU A 63 -4.99 21.11 -5.43
C LEU A 63 -4.42 22.44 -4.93
N PRO A 64 -5.14 23.56 -5.10
CA PRO A 64 -4.81 24.81 -4.43
C PRO A 64 -4.72 24.63 -2.92
N ALA A 65 -3.81 25.36 -2.26
CA ALA A 65 -3.62 25.27 -0.81
C ALA A 65 -4.87 25.68 -0.01
N ASP A 66 -5.72 26.49 -0.63
CA ASP A 66 -6.98 27.03 -0.10
C ASP A 66 -8.22 26.25 -0.60
N PHE A 67 -8.04 25.05 -1.15
CA PHE A 67 -9.15 24.27 -1.68
C PHE A 67 -10.13 23.81 -0.59
N ASP A 68 -11.34 24.38 -0.61
CA ASP A 68 -12.45 23.95 0.26
C ASP A 68 -13.27 22.84 -0.39
N TYR A 69 -12.91 21.59 -0.08
CA TYR A 69 -13.60 20.40 -0.59
C TYR A 69 -15.09 20.36 -0.20
N LYS A 70 -15.50 21.00 0.90
CA LYS A 70 -16.89 20.98 1.35
C LYS A 70 -17.75 21.88 0.47
N LYS A 71 -17.25 23.07 0.15
CA LYS A 71 -17.91 24.04 -0.73
C LYS A 71 -18.08 23.49 -2.14
N GLU A 72 -17.01 22.93 -2.71
CA GLU A 72 -17.06 22.36 -4.07
C GLU A 72 -18.01 21.15 -4.14
N ARG A 73 -18.02 20.31 -3.10
CA ARG A 73 -18.98 19.20 -3.01
C ARG A 73 -20.42 19.69 -2.94
N ALA A 74 -20.70 20.76 -2.18
CA ALA A 74 -22.04 21.35 -2.11
C ALA A 74 -22.48 21.91 -3.48
N ASN A 75 -21.63 22.70 -4.14
CA ASN A 75 -21.88 23.23 -5.49
C ASN A 75 -22.16 22.11 -6.50
N TYR A 76 -21.37 21.03 -6.48
CA TYR A 76 -21.58 19.90 -7.37
C TYR A 76 -22.93 19.22 -7.14
N LEU A 77 -23.32 18.99 -5.88
CA LEU A 77 -24.60 18.38 -5.55
C LEU A 77 -25.78 19.28 -5.97
N GLU A 78 -25.68 20.59 -5.77
CA GLU A 78 -26.68 21.54 -6.24
C GLU A 78 -26.81 21.52 -7.77
N GLN A 79 -25.69 21.49 -8.51
CA GLN A 79 -25.72 21.40 -9.97
C GLN A 79 -26.26 20.05 -10.47
N LYS A 80 -25.92 18.94 -9.80
CA LYS A 80 -26.37 17.60 -10.16
C LYS A 80 -27.88 17.42 -9.99
N HIS A 81 -28.46 18.08 -8.99
CA HIS A 81 -29.88 18.00 -8.66
C HIS A 81 -30.70 19.19 -9.20
N LYS A 82 -30.12 19.94 -10.14
CA LYS A 82 -30.79 20.99 -10.91
C LYS A 82 -31.35 20.43 -12.22
#